data_AF-A0A9E2J910-F1
#
_entry.id   AF-A0A9E2J910-F1
#
_cell.length_a   1.000
_cell.length_b   1.000
_cell.length_c   1.000
_cell.angle_alpha   90.00
_cell.angle_beta   90.00
_cell.angle_gamma   90.00
#
_symmetry.space_group_name_H-M   'P 1'
#
loop_
_entity.id
_entity.type
_entity.pdbx_description
1 polymer ?
#
loop_
_entity_poly.entity_id
_entity_poly.type
_entity_poly.pdbx_seq_one_letter_code
_entity_poly.pdbx_strand_id
1 'polypeptide(L)'
;MTSYKDEMISFLKSHPEYFEEAVQLAISDKQPYSWRAAFLLYGCIEENDKRIQKHIKSIINCIRDKKDGHQRELLKILYKMKISSKYEGYIFDLCMNLWEQINKNPSVRITAFKFIVKITKQHPELYEEITYLTQDHYLETLSPGVKNSIERIIEELNGGKVVYQSG
;
A
#
# COMPACT_ATOMS: atom_id res chain seq x y z
N MET A 1 -16.68 14.34 -10.48
CA MET A 1 -15.61 13.87 -11.40
C MET A 1 -15.57 12.35 -11.32
N THR A 2 -16.61 11.66 -11.83
CA THR A 2 -16.91 10.24 -11.50
C THR A 2 -17.91 9.66 -12.50
N SER A 3 -17.58 9.73 -13.80
CA SER A 3 -18.27 8.95 -14.84
C SER A 3 -17.20 8.19 -15.61
N TYR A 4 -16.20 8.92 -16.09
CA TYR A 4 -15.09 8.38 -16.87
C TYR A 4 -14.27 7.29 -16.15
N LYS A 5 -14.00 7.43 -14.84
CA LYS A 5 -13.26 6.41 -14.10
C LYS A 5 -14.05 5.10 -14.00
N ASP A 6 -15.32 5.20 -13.67
CA ASP A 6 -16.18 4.04 -13.46
C ASP A 6 -16.47 3.34 -14.80
N GLU A 7 -16.57 4.12 -15.88
CA GLU A 7 -16.58 3.62 -17.26
C GLU A 7 -15.29 2.86 -17.62
N MET A 8 -14.11 3.41 -17.31
CA MET A 8 -12.82 2.73 -17.56
C MET A 8 -12.66 1.45 -16.73
N ILE A 9 -13.12 1.46 -15.48
CA ILE A 9 -13.14 0.26 -14.62
C ILE A 9 -14.11 -0.78 -15.20
N SER A 10 -15.31 -0.35 -15.60
CA SER A 10 -16.30 -1.22 -16.23
C SER A 10 -15.74 -1.84 -17.52
N PHE A 11 -15.07 -1.05 -18.35
CA PHE A 11 -14.41 -1.50 -19.56
C PHE A 11 -13.34 -2.57 -19.27
N LEU A 12 -12.42 -2.33 -18.33
CA LEU A 12 -11.37 -3.29 -18.01
C LEU A 12 -11.93 -4.59 -17.37
N LYS A 13 -13.06 -4.48 -16.65
CA LYS A 13 -13.77 -5.66 -16.12
C LYS A 13 -14.45 -6.48 -17.21
N SER A 14 -15.01 -5.84 -18.24
CA SER A 14 -15.67 -6.52 -19.36
C SER A 14 -14.70 -7.03 -20.43
N HIS A 15 -13.45 -6.57 -20.43
CA HIS A 15 -12.40 -6.97 -21.37
C HIS A 15 -11.17 -7.54 -20.65
N PRO A 16 -11.27 -8.76 -20.07
CA PRO A 16 -10.19 -9.38 -19.29
C PRO A 16 -8.91 -9.63 -20.10
N GLU A 17 -8.98 -9.67 -21.43
CA GLU A 17 -7.85 -9.78 -22.33
C GLU A 17 -6.83 -8.64 -22.17
N TYR A 18 -7.28 -7.44 -21.79
CA TYR A 18 -6.40 -6.28 -21.55
C TYR A 18 -5.84 -6.24 -20.14
N PHE A 19 -6.24 -7.14 -19.24
CA PHE A 19 -5.80 -7.10 -17.84
C PHE A 19 -4.28 -7.23 -17.72
N GLU A 20 -3.69 -8.17 -18.45
CA GLU A 20 -2.24 -8.39 -18.43
C GLU A 20 -1.50 -7.15 -18.93
N GLU A 21 -1.96 -6.55 -20.04
CA GLU A 21 -1.40 -5.31 -20.58
C GLU A 21 -1.52 -4.16 -19.58
N ALA A 22 -2.65 -4.03 -18.88
CA ALA A 22 -2.83 -3.03 -17.85
C ALA A 22 -1.83 -3.21 -16.70
N VAL A 23 -1.53 -4.44 -16.29
CA VAL A 23 -0.48 -4.72 -15.28
C VAL A 23 0.89 -4.33 -15.80
N GLN A 24 1.25 -4.72 -17.02
CA GLN A 24 2.53 -4.34 -17.63
C GLN A 24 2.68 -2.82 -17.74
N LEU A 25 1.62 -2.12 -18.14
CA LEU A 25 1.60 -0.67 -18.20
C LEU A 25 1.77 -0.05 -16.81
N ALA A 26 1.11 -0.60 -15.79
CA ALA A 26 1.19 -0.13 -14.41
C ALA A 26 2.59 -0.24 -13.80
N ILE A 27 3.38 -1.26 -14.14
CA ILE A 27 4.75 -1.42 -13.61
C ILE A 27 5.81 -0.69 -14.45
N SER A 28 5.46 -0.28 -15.68
CA SER A 28 6.36 0.46 -16.58
C SER A 28 6.57 1.94 -16.16
N ASP A 29 7.34 2.68 -16.95
CA ASP A 29 7.67 4.11 -16.73
C ASP A 29 7.09 5.06 -17.78
N LYS A 30 5.98 4.65 -18.43
CA LYS A 30 5.28 5.45 -19.44
C LYS A 30 4.33 6.45 -18.79
N GLN A 31 4.85 7.54 -18.25
CA GLN A 31 4.02 8.58 -17.63
C GLN A 31 3.29 9.44 -18.67
N PRO A 32 2.03 9.84 -18.43
CA PRO A 32 1.21 9.61 -17.22
C PRO A 32 0.34 8.33 -17.27
N TYR A 33 0.62 7.40 -18.18
CA TYR A 33 -0.21 6.21 -18.38
C TYR A 33 0.01 5.15 -17.28
N SER A 34 1.25 4.92 -16.86
CA SER A 34 1.58 3.89 -15.86
C SER A 34 0.88 4.12 -14.51
N TRP A 35 0.87 5.36 -14.00
CA TRP A 35 0.19 5.63 -12.73
C TRP A 35 -1.33 5.48 -12.85
N ARG A 36 -1.91 5.86 -13.99
CA ARG A 36 -3.35 5.68 -14.26
C ARG A 36 -3.73 4.21 -14.39
N ALA A 37 -2.88 3.41 -15.03
CA ALA A 37 -3.08 1.96 -15.10
C ALA A 37 -3.09 1.34 -13.70
N ALA A 38 -2.14 1.71 -12.82
CA ALA A 38 -2.15 1.25 -11.42
C ALA A 38 -3.43 1.68 -10.68
N PHE A 39 -3.87 2.92 -10.87
CA PHE A 39 -5.10 3.44 -10.28
C PHE A 39 -6.37 2.69 -10.75
N LEU A 40 -6.46 2.35 -12.04
CA LEU A 40 -7.57 1.60 -12.61
C LEU A 40 -7.54 0.14 -12.14
N LEU A 41 -6.38 -0.50 -12.15
CA LEU A 41 -6.20 -1.86 -11.65
C LEU A 41 -6.69 -2.00 -10.22
N TYR A 42 -6.33 -1.06 -9.33
CA TYR A 42 -6.80 -1.09 -7.95
C TYR A 42 -8.35 -1.14 -7.82
N GLY A 43 -9.07 -0.48 -8.73
CA GLY A 43 -10.53 -0.50 -8.80
C GLY A 43 -11.12 -1.76 -9.47
N CYS A 44 -10.31 -2.53 -10.18
CA CYS A 44 -10.73 -3.74 -10.90
C CYS A 44 -10.39 -5.04 -10.16
N ILE A 45 -9.38 -5.02 -9.28
CA ILE A 45 -8.94 -6.19 -8.54
C ILE A 45 -9.73 -6.41 -7.25
N GLU A 46 -9.92 -7.67 -6.93
CA GLU A 46 -10.51 -8.14 -5.68
C GLU A 46 -9.41 -8.40 -4.62
N GLU A 47 -9.84 -8.67 -3.39
CA GLU A 47 -8.92 -9.16 -2.36
C GLU A 47 -8.30 -10.48 -2.81
N ASN A 48 -6.97 -10.57 -2.72
CA ASN A 48 -6.17 -11.70 -3.14
C ASN A 48 -6.41 -12.16 -4.60
N ASP A 49 -6.57 -11.21 -5.53
CA ASP A 49 -6.78 -11.48 -6.95
C ASP A 49 -5.63 -12.34 -7.54
N LYS A 50 -5.98 -13.54 -8.02
CA LYS A 50 -5.03 -14.51 -8.59
C LYS A 50 -4.26 -13.96 -9.80
N ARG A 51 -4.84 -13.01 -10.55
CA ARG A 51 -4.20 -12.44 -11.74
C ARG A 51 -2.99 -11.58 -11.38
N ILE A 52 -2.95 -11.01 -10.18
CA ILE A 52 -1.85 -10.18 -9.67
C ILE A 52 -0.73 -11.00 -9.02
N GLN A 53 -1.02 -12.21 -8.55
CA GLN A 53 -0.08 -13.04 -7.78
C GLN A 53 1.28 -13.24 -8.48
N LYS A 54 1.27 -13.53 -9.79
CA LYS A 54 2.49 -13.69 -10.59
C LYS A 54 3.31 -12.40 -10.76
N HIS A 55 2.71 -11.25 -10.48
CA HIS A 55 3.28 -9.91 -10.70
C HIS A 55 3.79 -9.24 -9.41
N ILE A 56 3.56 -9.83 -8.23
CA ILE A 56 3.93 -9.25 -6.93
C ILE A 56 5.41 -8.83 -6.91
N LYS A 57 6.33 -9.71 -7.34
CA LYS A 57 7.76 -9.41 -7.37
C LYS A 57 8.08 -8.19 -8.24
N SER A 58 7.50 -8.13 -9.44
CA SER A 58 7.71 -7.02 -10.38
C SER A 58 7.17 -5.70 -9.83
N ILE A 59 6.01 -5.75 -9.17
CA ILE A 59 5.42 -4.57 -8.52
C ILE A 59 6.34 -4.08 -7.40
N ILE A 60 6.78 -4.96 -6.49
CA ILE A 60 7.70 -4.60 -5.38
C ILE A 60 8.97 -3.94 -5.92
N ASN A 61 9.60 -4.56 -6.91
CA ASN A 61 10.87 -4.10 -7.46
C ASN A 61 10.79 -2.70 -8.08
N CYS A 62 9.64 -2.31 -8.65
CA CYS A 62 9.54 -1.05 -9.36
C CYS A 62 9.11 0.14 -8.50
N ILE A 63 8.50 -0.07 -7.32
CA ILE A 63 7.90 1.02 -6.51
C ILE A 63 8.92 2.10 -6.14
N ARG A 64 10.15 1.72 -5.75
CA ARG A 64 11.15 2.67 -5.22
C ARG A 64 11.44 3.81 -6.20
N ASP A 65 11.41 3.52 -7.50
CA ASP A 65 11.80 4.47 -8.55
C ASP A 65 10.62 5.31 -9.07
N LYS A 66 9.39 5.07 -8.59
CA LYS A 66 8.21 5.80 -9.06
C LYS A 66 7.97 7.10 -8.28
N LYS A 67 7.22 8.02 -8.88
CA LYS A 67 6.71 9.23 -8.21
C LYS A 67 5.64 8.87 -7.17
N ASP A 68 5.51 9.69 -6.13
CA ASP A 68 4.63 9.49 -4.98
C ASP A 68 3.21 8.97 -5.31
N GLY A 69 2.51 9.61 -6.27
CA GLY A 69 1.16 9.17 -6.66
C GLY A 69 1.13 7.75 -7.22
N HIS A 70 2.15 7.35 -7.97
CA HIS A 70 2.28 6.02 -8.56
C HIS A 70 2.71 4.99 -7.51
N GLN A 71 3.66 5.35 -6.62
CA GLN A 71 4.03 4.52 -5.47
C GLN A 71 2.82 4.14 -4.63
N ARG A 72 1.96 5.12 -4.31
CA ARG A 72 0.74 4.90 -3.53
C ARG A 72 -0.19 3.88 -4.20
N GLU A 73 -0.45 4.00 -5.50
CA GLU A 73 -1.36 3.08 -6.19
C GLU A 73 -0.80 1.66 -6.28
N LEU A 74 0.51 1.50 -6.52
CA LEU A 74 1.15 0.19 -6.49
C LEU A 74 1.12 -0.44 -5.09
N LEU A 75 1.37 0.33 -4.04
CA LEU A 75 1.25 -0.15 -2.65
C LEU A 75 -0.17 -0.60 -2.33
N LYS A 76 -1.19 0.13 -2.78
CA LYS A 76 -2.60 -0.26 -2.60
C LYS A 76 -2.94 -1.57 -3.30
N ILE A 77 -2.38 -1.81 -4.49
CA ILE A 77 -2.51 -3.11 -5.17
C ILE A 77 -1.91 -4.22 -4.31
N LEU A 78 -0.68 -4.06 -3.83
CA LEU A 78 -0.04 -5.04 -2.94
C LEU A 78 -0.83 -5.25 -1.65
N TYR A 79 -1.44 -4.20 -1.10
CA TYR A 79 -2.17 -4.26 0.17
C TYR A 79 -3.39 -5.18 0.10
N LYS A 80 -4.02 -5.31 -1.08
CA LYS A 80 -5.12 -6.26 -1.32
C LYS A 80 -4.66 -7.71 -1.47
N MET A 81 -3.37 -7.95 -1.71
CA MET A 81 -2.87 -9.29 -2.00
C MET A 81 -2.53 -10.05 -0.73
N LYS A 82 -2.67 -11.38 -0.78
CA LYS A 82 -1.98 -12.27 0.17
C LYS A 82 -0.52 -12.33 -0.26
N ILE A 83 0.35 -11.74 0.55
CA ILE A 83 1.79 -11.75 0.35
C ILE A 83 2.34 -13.04 0.98
N SER A 84 3.20 -13.74 0.26
CA SER A 84 3.91 -14.89 0.84
C SER A 84 5.07 -14.42 1.70
N SER A 85 5.43 -15.21 2.71
CA SER A 85 6.55 -14.92 3.62
C SER A 85 7.87 -14.58 2.89
N LYS A 86 8.08 -15.17 1.70
CA LYS A 86 9.21 -14.85 0.80
C LYS A 86 9.33 -13.35 0.47
N TYR A 87 8.21 -12.64 0.32
CA TYR A 87 8.17 -11.24 -0.08
C TYR A 87 7.90 -10.28 1.08
N GLU A 88 7.50 -10.81 2.24
CA GLU A 88 7.07 -10.03 3.39
C GLU A 88 8.16 -9.07 3.89
N GLY A 89 9.38 -9.57 4.12
CA GLY A 89 10.50 -8.73 4.53
C GLY A 89 10.85 -7.63 3.52
N TYR A 90 10.74 -7.92 2.21
CA TYR A 90 10.99 -6.92 1.17
C TYR A 90 9.94 -5.79 1.17
N ILE A 91 8.67 -6.13 1.40
CA ILE A 91 7.61 -5.12 1.49
C ILE A 91 7.72 -4.33 2.77
N PHE A 92 8.06 -4.98 3.88
CA PHE A 92 8.29 -4.31 5.16
C PHE A 92 9.40 -3.26 5.02
N ASP A 93 10.58 -3.65 4.52
CA ASP A 93 11.70 -2.74 4.26
C ASP A 93 11.29 -1.60 3.31
N LEU A 94 10.61 -1.90 2.20
CA LEU A 94 10.10 -0.88 1.28
C LEU A 94 9.19 0.13 2.00
N CYS A 95 8.27 -0.35 2.84
CA CYS A 95 7.34 0.52 3.54
C CYS A 95 8.02 1.35 4.63
N MET A 96 8.99 0.78 5.35
CA MET A 96 9.84 1.51 6.31
C MET A 96 10.57 2.66 5.63
N ASN A 97 11.29 2.36 4.53
CA ASN A 97 12.00 3.36 3.74
C ASN A 97 11.09 4.50 3.25
N LEU A 98 9.83 4.20 2.88
CA LEU A 98 8.87 5.21 2.45
C LEU A 98 8.30 6.01 3.62
N TRP A 99 8.07 5.37 4.76
CA TRP A 99 7.57 6.00 5.97
C TRP A 99 8.58 6.99 6.57
N GLU A 100 9.86 6.60 6.61
CA GLU A 100 10.93 7.38 7.23
C GLU A 100 11.29 8.66 6.46
N GLN A 101 10.93 8.74 5.17
CA GLN A 101 11.10 9.96 4.38
C GLN A 101 10.09 11.03 4.79
N ILE A 102 10.38 11.80 5.83
CA ILE A 102 9.45 12.79 6.42
C ILE A 102 8.93 13.84 5.43
N ASN A 103 9.68 14.14 4.36
CA ASN A 103 9.29 15.09 3.32
C ASN A 103 8.47 14.46 2.18
N LYS A 104 8.22 13.14 2.22
CA LYS A 104 7.41 12.44 1.23
C LYS A 104 5.93 12.80 1.40
N ASN A 105 5.16 12.73 0.31
CA ASN A 105 3.73 13.01 0.36
C ASN A 105 3.02 12.20 1.47
N PRO A 106 2.25 12.85 2.35
CA PRO A 106 1.57 12.18 3.47
C PRO A 106 0.71 10.99 3.07
N SER A 107 0.12 11.01 1.86
CA SER A 107 -0.71 9.91 1.34
C SER A 107 0.09 8.65 1.01
N VAL A 108 1.37 8.78 0.63
CA VAL A 108 2.26 7.62 0.43
C VAL A 108 2.66 7.07 1.79
N ARG A 109 3.08 7.97 2.70
CA ARG A 109 3.52 7.61 4.05
C ARG A 109 2.44 6.83 4.80
N ILE A 110 1.19 7.32 4.84
CA ILE A 110 0.09 6.59 5.50
C ILE A 110 -0.24 5.25 4.84
N THR A 111 -0.07 5.14 3.52
CA THR A 111 -0.29 3.87 2.82
C THR A 111 0.79 2.85 3.21
N ALA A 112 2.04 3.29 3.30
CA ALA A 112 3.15 2.46 3.79
C ALA A 112 2.93 2.05 5.26
N PHE A 113 2.55 2.99 6.14
CA PHE A 113 2.29 2.73 7.55
C PHE A 113 1.21 1.68 7.79
N LYS A 114 0.10 1.75 7.03
CA LYS A 114 -0.94 0.71 7.07
C LYS A 114 -0.39 -0.68 6.75
N PHE A 115 0.55 -0.77 5.80
CA PHE A 115 1.19 -2.03 5.43
C PHE A 115 2.12 -2.52 6.55
N ILE A 116 2.93 -1.63 7.14
CA ILE A 116 3.80 -1.93 8.29
C ILE A 116 2.94 -2.56 9.40
N VAL A 117 1.86 -1.89 9.82
CA VAL A 117 0.96 -2.40 10.86
C VAL A 117 0.32 -3.74 10.47
N LYS A 118 -0.06 -3.93 9.20
CA LYS A 118 -0.61 -5.21 8.70
C LYS A 118 0.39 -6.37 8.84
N ILE A 119 1.67 -6.12 8.60
CA ILE A 119 2.75 -7.10 8.77
C ILE A 119 3.02 -7.33 10.25
N THR A 120 3.19 -6.26 11.03
CA THR A 120 3.46 -6.35 12.48
C THR A 120 2.38 -7.10 13.25
N LYS A 121 1.10 -7.05 12.83
CA LYS A 121 0.03 -7.87 13.42
C LYS A 121 0.28 -9.39 13.33
N GLN A 122 1.10 -9.83 12.37
CA GLN A 122 1.51 -11.24 12.20
C GLN A 122 2.85 -11.54 12.90
N HIS A 123 3.56 -10.51 13.35
CA HIS A 123 4.91 -10.53 13.89
C HIS A 123 5.00 -9.71 15.19
N PRO A 124 4.55 -10.26 16.34
CA PRO A 124 4.48 -9.52 17.60
C PRO A 124 5.81 -8.91 18.06
N GLU A 125 6.93 -9.50 17.67
CA GLU A 125 8.28 -8.99 17.92
C GLU A 125 8.52 -7.61 17.30
N LEU A 126 7.76 -7.24 16.26
CA LEU A 126 7.87 -5.94 15.58
C LEU A 126 6.95 -4.87 16.19
N TYR A 127 6.23 -5.15 17.28
CA TYR A 127 5.32 -4.16 17.88
C TYR A 127 6.05 -2.93 18.45
N GLU A 128 7.24 -3.11 19.00
CA GLU A 128 8.03 -2.00 19.56
C GLU A 128 8.49 -1.02 18.46
N GLU A 129 8.69 -1.51 17.23
CA GLU A 129 8.99 -0.68 16.07
C GLU A 129 7.88 0.35 15.80
N ILE A 130 6.60 -0.04 16.01
CA ILE A 130 5.48 0.88 15.79
C ILE A 130 5.56 2.08 16.71
N THR A 131 5.92 1.88 17.99
CA THR A 131 6.07 2.96 18.96
C THR A 131 7.11 3.98 18.48
N TYR A 132 8.25 3.49 18.00
CA TYR A 132 9.32 4.33 17.44
C TYR A 132 8.86 5.09 16.19
N LEU A 133 8.19 4.41 15.26
CA LEU A 133 7.73 4.98 14.00
C LEU A 133 6.64 6.04 14.17
N THR A 134 6.05 6.13 15.36
CA THR A 134 4.98 7.09 15.68
C THR A 134 5.44 8.23 16.58
N GLN A 135 6.75 8.42 16.75
CA GLN A 135 7.32 9.58 17.43
C GLN A 135 7.09 10.88 16.64
N ASP A 136 7.11 12.02 17.34
CA ASP A 136 6.77 13.35 16.81
C ASP A 136 7.48 13.68 15.50
N HIS A 137 8.79 13.37 15.39
CA HIS A 137 9.57 13.62 14.19
C HIS A 137 8.94 13.02 12.91
N TYR A 138 8.34 11.83 13.00
CA TYR A 138 7.67 11.20 11.87
C TYR A 138 6.29 11.78 11.60
N LEU A 139 5.62 12.30 12.63
CA LEU A 139 4.24 12.78 12.53
C LEU A 139 4.16 14.25 12.14
N GLU A 140 5.09 15.10 12.58
CA GLU A 140 5.04 16.56 12.46
C GLU A 140 4.71 17.07 11.06
N THR A 141 5.32 16.48 10.02
CA THR A 141 5.17 16.87 8.61
C THR A 141 3.88 16.36 7.94
N LEU A 142 3.10 15.54 8.64
CA LEU A 142 1.85 14.97 8.12
C LEU A 142 0.72 15.98 8.20
N SER A 143 -0.23 15.88 7.27
CA SER A 143 -1.45 16.66 7.36
C SER A 143 -2.29 16.23 8.58
N PRO A 144 -3.13 17.11 9.15
CA PRO A 144 -3.97 16.78 10.30
C PRO A 144 -4.82 15.52 10.07
N GLY A 145 -5.42 15.37 8.88
CA GLY A 145 -6.22 14.18 8.56
C GLY A 145 -5.41 12.88 8.51
N VAL A 146 -4.13 12.94 8.15
CA VAL A 146 -3.24 11.78 8.19
C VAL A 146 -2.80 11.46 9.62
N LYS A 147 -2.49 12.47 10.45
CA LYS A 147 -2.19 12.28 11.89
C LYS A 147 -3.34 11.57 12.60
N ASN A 148 -4.57 12.08 12.47
CA ASN A 148 -5.76 11.46 13.06
C ASN A 148 -5.97 10.02 12.58
N SER A 149 -5.62 9.73 11.32
CA SER A 149 -5.72 8.37 10.78
C SER A 149 -4.71 7.41 11.44
N ILE A 150 -3.52 7.89 11.77
CA ILE A 150 -2.46 7.10 12.43
C ILE A 150 -2.83 6.84 13.89
N GLU A 151 -3.27 7.87 14.61
CA GLU A 151 -3.73 7.75 16.00
C GLU A 151 -4.78 6.65 16.13
N ARG A 152 -5.80 6.66 15.26
CA ARG A 152 -6.82 5.61 15.24
C ARG A 152 -6.25 4.21 14.97
N ILE A 153 -5.29 4.09 14.06
CA ILE A 153 -4.64 2.79 13.77
C ILE A 153 -3.88 2.28 15.01
N ILE A 154 -3.19 3.17 15.73
CA ILE A 154 -2.45 2.84 16.96
C ILE A 154 -3.42 2.45 18.08
N GLU A 155 -4.52 3.18 18.25
CA GLU A 155 -5.57 2.86 19.22
C GLU A 155 -6.17 1.48 18.95
N GLU A 156 -6.50 1.16 17.70
CA GLU A 156 -6.97 -0.17 17.29
C GLU A 156 -5.93 -1.27 17.59
N LEU A 157 -4.64 -0.98 17.36
CA LEU A 157 -3.55 -1.92 17.64
C LEU A 157 -3.40 -2.18 19.14
N ASN A 158 -3.44 -1.13 19.97
CA ASN A 158 -3.32 -1.24 21.43
C ASN A 158 -4.56 -1.85 22.08
N GLY A 159 -5.76 -1.52 21.59
CA GLY A 159 -7.01 -2.16 22.02
C GLY A 159 -7.03 -3.66 21.73
N GLY A 160 -6.40 -4.09 20.62
CA GLY A 160 -6.16 -5.50 20.32
C GLY A 160 -5.21 -6.18 21.32
N LYS A 161 -4.13 -5.50 21.76
CA LYS A 161 -3.16 -6.06 22.73
C LYS A 161 -3.79 -6.44 24.07
N VAL A 162 -4.76 -5.66 24.57
CA VAL A 162 -5.45 -5.93 25.85
C VAL A 162 -6.21 -7.27 25.81
N VAL A 163 -6.77 -7.64 24.65
CA VAL A 163 -7.52 -8.89 24.50
C VAL A 163 -6.62 -10.13 24.48
N TYR A 164 -5.41 -10.03 23.89
CA TYR A 164 -4.47 -11.16 23.80
C TYR A 164 -3.65 -11.41 25.08
N GLN A 165 -3.57 -10.45 25.99
CA GLN A 165 -2.91 -10.63 27.31
C GLN A 165 -3.85 -11.17 28.40
N SER A 166 -5.12 -11.45 28.05
CA SER A 166 -6.16 -11.92 28.97
C SER A 166 -6.50 -13.42 28.81
N GLY A 167 -5.68 -14.20 28.12
CA GLY A 167 -5.92 -15.61 27.80
C GLY A 167 -4.80 -16.55 28.22
#